data_AF-A0A2W5T0L7-F1
#
_entry.id   AF-A0A2W5T0L7-F1
#
_cell.length_a   1.000
_cell.length_b   1.000
_cell.length_c   1.000
_cell.angle_alpha   90.00
_cell.angle_beta   90.00
_cell.angle_gamma   90.00
#
_symmetry.space_group_name_H-M   'P 1'
#
loop_
_entity.id
_entity.type
_entity.pdbx_description
1 polymer ?
#
loop_
_entity_poly.entity_id
_entity_poly.type
_entity_poly.pdbx_seq_one_letter_code
_entity_poly.pdbx_strand_id
1 'polypeptide(L)'
;MNQDQAENIALDILEKGRYLAKDRFPKPDTKTVQAWGEVVCRYGLPGWLWLEAVTVFCTEMVSSRMVTPLDIVEAARVAKSRWERSSEGRAALAKTRGDVGEIDPYHRENSGQRGETAREYQQRVHPKVAKMIAEMVERRESTPPDVAQPGQWWCPKDL
;
A
#
# COMPACT_ATOMS: atom_id res chain seq x y z
N MET A 1 -3.20 -6.85 17.90
CA MET A 1 -3.07 -5.45 18.34
C MET A 1 -4.42 -4.77 18.16
N ASN A 2 -4.90 -4.00 19.15
CA ASN A 2 -6.15 -3.25 19.00
C ASN A 2 -5.90 -1.90 18.30
N GLN A 3 -6.98 -1.22 17.91
CA GLN A 3 -6.89 0.03 17.15
C GLN A 3 -6.21 1.16 17.96
N ASP A 4 -6.54 1.31 19.23
CA ASP A 4 -5.95 2.35 20.09
C ASP A 4 -4.42 2.19 20.23
N GLN A 5 -3.94 0.95 20.39
CA GLN A 5 -2.51 0.64 20.41
C GLN A 5 -1.85 0.96 19.07
N ALA A 6 -2.53 0.65 17.95
CA ALA A 6 -2.02 0.93 16.63
C ALA A 6 -1.92 2.45 16.36
N GLU A 7 -2.88 3.24 16.84
CA GLU A 7 -2.86 4.70 16.75
C GLU A 7 -1.73 5.31 17.59
N ASN A 8 -1.47 4.78 18.79
CA ASN A 8 -0.31 5.21 19.60
C ASN A 8 1.02 4.93 18.88
N ILE A 9 1.17 3.74 18.30
CA ILE A 9 2.37 3.41 17.51
C ILE A 9 2.47 4.29 16.26
N ALA A 10 1.35 4.58 15.59
CA ALA A 10 1.32 5.48 14.45
C ALA A 10 1.76 6.90 14.83
N LEU A 11 1.35 7.40 15.99
CA LEU A 11 1.82 8.67 16.54
C LEU A 11 3.34 8.64 16.75
N ASP A 12 3.87 7.59 17.40
CA ASP A 12 5.31 7.46 17.65
C ASP A 12 6.13 7.40 16.33
N ILE A 13 5.61 6.71 15.31
CA ILE A 13 6.20 6.65 13.96
C ILE A 13 6.32 8.06 13.38
N LEU A 14 5.22 8.82 13.41
CA LEU A 14 5.15 10.17 12.84
C LEU A 14 6.04 11.15 13.60
N GLU A 15 6.03 11.10 14.93
CA GLU A 15 6.85 11.98 15.76
C GLU A 15 8.35 11.72 15.59
N LYS A 16 8.77 10.44 15.68
CA LYS A 16 10.16 10.05 15.46
C LYS A 16 10.62 10.41 14.05
N GLY A 17 9.77 10.14 13.05
CA GLY A 17 10.05 10.48 11.67
C GLY A 17 10.24 11.98 11.45
N ARG A 18 9.39 12.82 12.07
CA ARG A 18 9.54 14.28 12.03
C ARG A 18 10.77 14.78 12.77
N TYR A 19 11.20 14.09 13.82
CA TYR A 19 12.44 14.43 14.52
C TYR A 19 13.67 14.17 13.64
N LEU A 20 13.70 13.04 12.93
CA LEU A 20 14.81 12.64 12.06
C LEU A 20 14.80 13.35 10.70
N ALA A 21 13.61 13.59 10.14
CA ALA A 21 13.41 14.10 8.79
C ALA A 21 12.12 14.94 8.73
N LYS A 22 12.15 16.13 9.35
CA LYS A 22 10.99 17.02 9.57
C LYS A 22 10.10 17.25 8.35
N ASP A 23 10.70 17.45 7.18
CA ASP A 23 9.97 17.77 5.94
C ASP A 23 9.52 16.53 5.17
N ARG A 24 9.87 15.33 5.65
CA ARG A 24 9.54 14.06 5.00
C ARG A 24 8.32 13.39 5.61
N PHE A 25 7.96 13.72 6.83
CA PHE A 25 6.83 13.10 7.54
C PHE A 25 5.62 14.03 7.62
N PRO A 26 4.40 13.50 7.42
CA PRO A 26 3.18 14.28 7.60
C PRO A 26 3.05 14.72 9.06
N LYS A 27 2.28 15.78 9.30
CA LYS A 27 2.00 16.26 10.66
C LYS A 27 1.09 15.25 11.38
N PRO A 28 1.37 14.88 12.64
CA PRO A 28 0.51 14.00 13.42
C PRO A 28 -0.74 14.76 13.89
N ASP A 29 -1.74 14.87 13.03
CA ASP A 29 -3.10 15.23 13.42
C ASP A 29 -3.98 13.98 13.58
N THR A 30 -5.15 14.14 14.20
CA THR A 30 -6.06 13.02 14.50
C THR A 30 -6.37 12.14 13.28
N LYS A 31 -6.65 12.75 12.13
CA LYS A 31 -6.98 12.00 10.90
C LYS A 31 -5.78 11.25 10.36
N THR A 32 -4.61 11.88 10.40
CA THR A 32 -3.35 11.27 9.95
C THR A 32 -3.00 10.10 10.85
N VAL A 33 -3.09 10.25 12.17
CA VAL A 33 -2.82 9.18 13.14
C VAL A 33 -3.78 8.01 12.96
N GLN A 34 -5.08 8.27 12.79
CA GLN A 34 -6.08 7.22 12.52
C GLN A 34 -5.77 6.44 11.24
N ALA A 35 -5.52 7.14 10.13
CA ALA A 35 -5.22 6.51 8.85
C ALA A 35 -3.92 5.68 8.88
N TRP A 36 -2.90 6.16 9.59
CA TRP A 36 -1.66 5.40 9.80
C TRP A 36 -1.87 4.22 10.76
N GLY A 37 -2.70 4.40 11.79
CA GLY A 37 -3.09 3.37 12.75
C GLY A 37 -3.77 2.18 12.07
N GLU A 38 -4.66 2.42 11.09
CA GLU A 38 -5.27 1.35 10.29
C GLU A 38 -4.22 0.47 9.58
N VAL A 39 -3.18 1.10 9.02
CA VAL A 39 -2.09 0.38 8.36
C VAL A 39 -1.26 -0.39 9.38
N VAL A 40 -0.87 0.26 10.49
CA VAL A 40 -0.09 -0.36 11.57
C VAL A 40 -0.80 -1.58 12.16
N CYS A 41 -2.11 -1.46 12.39
CA CYS A 41 -2.99 -2.52 12.90
C CYS A 41 -2.94 -3.77 12.01
N ARG A 42 -2.93 -3.59 10.69
CA ARG A 42 -2.93 -4.69 9.71
C ARG A 42 -1.70 -5.60 9.79
N TYR A 43 -0.53 -5.07 10.15
CA TYR A 43 0.72 -5.84 10.12
C TYR A 43 1.12 -6.45 11.46
N GLY A 44 0.48 -6.04 12.56
CA GLY A 44 0.69 -6.66 13.88
C GLY A 44 2.14 -6.64 14.39
N LEU A 45 3.01 -5.76 13.86
CA LEU A 45 4.40 -5.68 14.30
C LEU A 45 4.49 -5.03 15.68
N PRO A 46 5.47 -5.41 16.51
CA PRO A 46 5.70 -4.71 17.77
C PRO A 46 6.12 -3.26 17.53
N GLY A 47 5.73 -2.37 18.44
CA GLY A 47 6.06 -0.93 18.36
C GLY A 47 7.55 -0.65 18.18
N TRP A 48 8.43 -1.39 18.87
CA TRP A 48 9.88 -1.22 18.73
C TRP A 48 10.38 -1.49 17.30
N LEU A 49 9.76 -2.42 16.58
CA LEU A 49 10.16 -2.75 15.20
C LEU A 49 9.68 -1.68 14.21
N TRP A 50 8.55 -1.03 14.48
CA TRP A 50 8.11 0.15 13.73
C TRP A 50 9.06 1.34 13.93
N LEU A 51 9.53 1.57 15.15
CA LEU A 51 10.50 2.64 15.41
C LEU A 51 11.85 2.36 14.78
N GLU A 52 12.24 1.09 14.68
CA GLU A 52 13.42 0.68 13.91
C GLU A 52 13.21 0.93 12.41
N ALA A 53 12.03 0.61 11.88
CA ALA A 53 11.65 0.88 10.49
C ALA A 53 11.77 2.36 10.13
N VAL A 54 11.35 3.28 11.02
CA VAL A 54 11.53 4.72 10.83
C VAL A 54 13.02 5.09 10.73
N THR A 55 13.87 4.47 11.55
CA THR A 55 15.31 4.71 11.51
C THR A 55 15.90 4.22 10.19
N VAL A 56 15.55 3.00 9.75
CA VAL A 56 15.97 2.44 8.46
C VAL A 56 15.51 3.33 7.31
N PHE A 57 14.26 3.78 7.32
CA PHE A 57 13.74 4.66 6.27
C PHE A 57 14.56 5.95 6.19
N CYS A 58 14.73 6.66 7.32
CA CYS A 58 15.43 7.94 7.35
C CYS A 58 16.91 7.84 7.00
N THR A 59 17.55 6.70 7.22
CA THR A 59 19.00 6.52 7.01
C THR A 59 19.33 5.90 5.65
N GLU A 60 18.44 5.09 5.08
CA GLU A 60 18.77 4.26 3.91
C GLU A 60 17.77 4.36 2.75
N MET A 61 16.50 4.65 3.04
CA MET A 61 15.44 4.61 2.03
C MET A 61 14.79 5.97 1.81
N VAL A 62 15.35 7.03 2.41
CA VAL A 62 14.79 8.37 2.36
C VAL A 62 14.73 8.85 0.92
N SER A 63 13.59 9.41 0.56
CA SER A 63 13.35 9.93 -0.79
C SER A 63 12.98 11.42 -0.74
N SER A 64 12.98 12.06 -1.90
CA SER A 64 12.59 13.47 -2.04
C SER A 64 11.09 13.71 -1.93
N ARG A 65 10.25 12.66 -1.89
CA ARG A 65 8.81 12.77 -1.64
C ARG A 65 8.49 12.64 -0.15
N MET A 66 7.28 13.06 0.21
CA MET A 66 6.74 12.78 1.53
C MET A 66 6.58 11.27 1.71
N VAL A 67 6.86 10.79 2.92
CA VAL A 67 6.73 9.39 3.29
C VAL A 67 5.26 8.98 3.31
N THR A 68 5.00 7.77 2.83
CA THR A 68 3.70 7.11 2.90
C THR A 68 3.78 5.94 3.88
N PRO A 69 2.63 5.44 4.37
CA PRO A 69 2.63 4.24 5.20
C PRO A 69 3.31 3.04 4.54
N LEU A 70 3.19 2.90 3.20
CA LEU A 70 3.85 1.82 2.45
C LEU A 70 5.37 1.89 2.57
N ASP A 71 5.97 3.07 2.54
CA ASP A 71 7.43 3.23 2.65
C ASP A 71 7.94 2.73 4.01
N ILE A 72 7.18 2.98 5.08
CA ILE A 72 7.52 2.50 6.42
C ILE A 72 7.27 1.00 6.54
N VAL A 73 6.26 0.43 5.87
CA VAL A 73 6.07 -1.03 5.78
C VAL A 73 7.26 -1.70 5.11
N GLU A 74 7.75 -1.17 4.00
CA GLU A 74 8.94 -1.73 3.33
C GLU A 74 10.18 -1.62 4.22
N ALA A 75 10.38 -0.48 4.89
CA ALA A 75 11.45 -0.33 5.86
C ALA A 75 11.32 -1.30 7.05
N ALA A 76 10.09 -1.60 7.50
CA ALA A 76 9.83 -2.57 8.55
C ALA A 76 10.17 -4.00 8.11
N ARG A 77 9.93 -4.34 6.84
CA ARG A 77 10.37 -5.63 6.27
C ARG A 77 11.89 -5.75 6.24
N VAL A 78 12.59 -4.67 5.88
CA VAL A 78 14.07 -4.62 5.91
C VAL A 78 14.57 -4.80 7.34
N ALA A 79 14.02 -4.05 8.30
CA ALA A 79 14.36 -4.18 9.71
C ALA A 79 14.11 -5.60 10.21
N LYS A 80 12.91 -6.14 10.01
CA LYS A 80 12.56 -7.51 10.39
C LYS A 80 13.53 -8.54 9.82
N SER A 81 13.84 -8.44 8.53
CA SER A 81 14.77 -9.35 7.86
C SER A 81 16.18 -9.31 8.48
N ARG A 82 16.63 -8.15 8.99
CA ARG A 82 17.92 -8.04 9.71
C ARG A 82 17.86 -8.73 11.07
N TRP A 83 16.78 -8.52 11.80
CA TRP A 83 16.55 -9.16 13.09
C TRP A 83 16.48 -10.70 12.95
N GLU A 84 15.84 -11.20 11.89
CA GLU A 84 15.75 -12.63 11.60
C GLU A 84 17.10 -13.29 11.26
N ARG A 85 18.11 -12.53 10.82
CA ARG A 85 19.45 -13.09 10.54
C ARG A 85 20.25 -13.46 11.78
N SER A 86 19.91 -12.89 12.95
CA SER A 86 20.62 -13.17 14.21
C SER A 86 19.83 -14.17 15.08
N SER A 87 20.52 -14.97 15.88
CA SER A 87 19.87 -15.85 16.87
C SER A 87 19.13 -15.05 17.94
N GLU A 88 19.75 -13.98 18.44
CA GLU A 88 19.17 -13.07 19.42
C GLU A 88 17.94 -12.33 18.87
N GLY A 89 18.01 -11.86 17.63
CA GLY A 89 16.89 -11.17 17.02
C GLY A 89 15.72 -12.08 16.67
N ARG A 90 15.98 -13.32 16.26
CA ARG A 90 14.94 -14.36 16.16
C ARG A 90 14.28 -14.63 17.52
N ALA A 91 15.04 -14.69 18.60
CA ALA A 91 14.50 -14.87 19.94
C ALA A 91 13.65 -13.66 20.39
N ALA A 92 14.08 -12.44 20.08
CA ALA A 92 13.31 -11.22 20.36
C ALA A 92 11.98 -11.18 19.59
N LEU A 93 12.01 -11.53 18.31
CA LEU A 93 10.80 -11.64 17.48
C LEU A 93 9.89 -12.76 17.98
N ALA A 94 10.44 -13.92 18.36
CA ALA A 94 9.67 -15.05 18.88
C ALA A 94 8.98 -14.73 20.22
N LYS A 95 9.64 -14.00 21.13
CA LYS A 95 9.01 -13.50 22.37
C LYS A 95 7.80 -12.61 22.10
N THR A 96 7.79 -11.93 20.95
CA THR A 96 6.67 -11.07 20.55
C THR A 96 5.54 -11.86 19.87
N ARG A 97 5.85 -12.98 19.21
CA ARG A 97 4.87 -13.85 18.53
C ARG A 97 3.91 -14.59 19.48
N GLY A 98 4.17 -14.59 20.78
CA GLY A 98 3.23 -15.11 21.79
C GLY A 98 1.86 -14.42 21.79
N ASP A 99 1.74 -13.21 21.22
CA ASP A 99 0.51 -12.42 21.23
C ASP A 99 0.04 -11.91 19.84
N VAL A 100 0.78 -12.14 18.74
CA VAL A 100 0.40 -11.57 17.43
C VAL A 100 0.68 -12.51 16.26
N GLY A 101 -0.32 -12.64 15.39
CA GLY A 101 -0.38 -13.53 14.24
C GLY A 101 0.78 -13.38 13.27
N GLU A 102 1.07 -14.52 12.64
CA GLU A 102 2.06 -14.71 11.59
C GLU A 102 1.94 -13.65 10.50
N ILE A 103 3.05 -12.96 10.23
CA ILE A 103 3.19 -12.10 9.06
C ILE A 103 3.30 -13.06 7.88
N ASP A 104 2.19 -13.31 7.19
CA ASP A 104 2.19 -14.03 5.93
C ASP A 104 3.15 -13.31 4.96
N PRO A 105 4.29 -13.92 4.59
CA PRO A 105 5.20 -13.34 3.59
C PRO A 105 4.56 -13.29 2.19
N TYR A 106 3.36 -13.87 2.04
CA TYR A 106 2.53 -13.91 0.86
C TYR A 106 1.09 -13.47 1.16
N HIS A 107 0.86 -12.25 1.63
CA HIS A 107 -0.44 -11.60 1.33
C HIS A 107 -0.50 -11.21 -0.16
N ARG A 108 -0.42 -12.24 -1.02
CA ARG A 108 -1.06 -12.40 -2.30
C ARG A 108 -2.24 -13.32 -1.98
N GLU A 109 -3.45 -12.79 -1.99
CA GLU A 109 -4.65 -13.63 -1.95
C GLU A 109 -4.49 -14.74 -3.00
N ASN A 110 -4.34 -15.98 -2.54
CA ASN A 110 -4.56 -17.20 -3.31
C ASN A 110 -4.74 -18.36 -2.33
N SER A 111 -5.78 -18.25 -1.49
CA SER A 111 -6.41 -19.41 -0.88
C SER A 111 -7.26 -20.12 -1.93
N GLY A 112 -6.67 -21.02 -2.72
CA GLY A 112 -7.35 -22.21 -3.30
C GLY A 112 -8.72 -22.06 -3.99
N GLN A 113 -9.15 -20.86 -4.37
CA GLN A 113 -10.36 -20.58 -5.11
C GLN A 113 -9.95 -19.65 -6.24
N ARG A 114 -10.35 -19.99 -7.48
CA ARG A 114 -10.12 -19.16 -8.66
C ARG A 114 -10.53 -17.72 -8.33
N GLY A 115 -9.54 -16.87 -8.09
CA GLY A 115 -9.75 -15.48 -7.73
C GLY A 115 -10.57 -14.80 -8.82
N GLU A 116 -11.62 -14.09 -8.38
CA GLU A 116 -12.48 -13.30 -9.23
C GLU A 116 -11.60 -12.32 -10.03
N THR A 117 -11.58 -12.44 -11.36
CA THR A 117 -10.86 -11.50 -12.21
C THR A 117 -11.44 -10.10 -12.03
N ALA A 118 -10.67 -9.05 -12.33
CA ALA A 118 -11.17 -7.66 -12.27
C ALA A 118 -12.48 -7.47 -13.06
N ARG A 119 -12.64 -8.23 -14.15
CA ARG A 119 -13.86 -8.29 -14.96
C ARG A 119 -15.03 -8.93 -14.21
N GLU A 120 -14.80 -10.05 -13.54
CA GLU A 120 -15.82 -10.73 -12.74
C GLU A 120 -16.23 -9.87 -11.53
N TYR A 121 -15.28 -9.21 -10.85
CA TYR A 121 -15.55 -8.27 -9.74
C TYR A 121 -16.40 -7.09 -10.21
N GLN A 122 -16.04 -6.50 -11.35
CA GLN A 122 -16.77 -5.37 -11.91
C GLN A 122 -18.18 -5.78 -12.37
N GLN A 123 -18.37 -7.01 -12.85
CA GLN A 123 -19.68 -7.58 -13.18
C GLN A 123 -20.56 -7.81 -11.94
N ARG A 124 -19.97 -8.27 -10.83
CA ARG A 124 -20.69 -8.52 -9.57
C ARG A 124 -21.08 -7.25 -8.83
N VAL A 125 -20.15 -6.29 -8.70
CA VAL A 125 -20.39 -5.05 -7.92
C VAL A 125 -21.09 -3.98 -8.77
N HIS A 126 -20.84 -3.94 -10.07
CA HIS A 126 -21.35 -2.89 -10.97
C HIS A 126 -21.90 -3.45 -12.31
N PRO A 127 -22.97 -4.27 -12.29
CA PRO A 127 -23.47 -4.96 -13.49
C PRO A 127 -23.87 -4.01 -14.63
N LYS A 128 -24.41 -2.82 -14.31
CA LYS A 128 -24.76 -1.80 -15.32
C LYS A 128 -23.52 -1.24 -16.03
N VAL A 129 -22.43 -1.02 -15.31
CA VAL A 129 -21.16 -0.49 -15.86
C VAL A 129 -20.48 -1.56 -16.71
N ALA A 130 -20.47 -2.80 -16.25
CA ALA A 130 -19.91 -3.91 -17.01
C ALA A 130 -20.64 -4.13 -18.35
N LYS A 131 -21.98 -4.02 -18.36
CA LYS A 131 -22.79 -4.09 -19.59
C LYS A 131 -22.44 -2.98 -20.57
N MET A 132 -22.35 -1.74 -20.09
CA MET A 132 -21.97 -0.59 -20.91
C MET A 132 -20.58 -0.76 -21.52
N ILE A 133 -19.59 -1.25 -20.75
CA ILE A 133 -18.23 -1.51 -21.26
C ILE A 133 -18.25 -2.58 -22.35
N ALA A 134 -19.02 -3.66 -22.16
CA ALA A 134 -19.15 -4.71 -23.17
C ALA A 134 -19.76 -4.18 -24.48
N GLU A 135 -20.82 -3.37 -24.39
CA GLU A 135 -21.44 -2.72 -25.56
C GLU A 135 -20.48 -1.76 -26.27
N MET A 136 -19.63 -1.04 -25.52
CA MET A 136 -18.62 -0.15 -26.11
C MET A 136 -17.50 -0.91 -26.82
N VAL A 137 -17.08 -2.07 -26.29
CA VAL A 137 -16.07 -2.92 -26.93
C VAL A 137 -16.63 -3.56 -28.19
N GLU A 138 -17.85 -4.10 -28.14
CA GLU A 138 -18.52 -4.68 -29.30
C GLU A 138 -18.72 -3.64 -30.41
N ARG A 139 -19.12 -2.41 -30.06
CA ARG A 139 -19.16 -1.29 -31.01
C ARG A 139 -17.80 -1.00 -31.64
N ARG A 140 -16.71 -1.05 -30.88
CA ARG A 140 -15.36 -0.81 -31.42
C ARG A 140 -14.90 -1.92 -32.37
N GLU A 141 -15.24 -3.17 -32.08
CA GLU A 141 -14.90 -4.32 -32.94
C GLU A 141 -15.76 -4.38 -34.21
N SER A 142 -17.00 -3.92 -34.14
CA SER A 142 -17.93 -3.84 -35.27
C SER A 142 -17.83 -2.53 -36.07
N THR A 143 -17.10 -1.54 -35.56
CA THR A 143 -16.80 -0.32 -36.32
C THR A 143 -15.75 -0.66 -37.38
N PRO A 144 -16.04 -0.46 -38.68
CA PRO A 144 -15.03 -0.60 -39.71
C PRO A 144 -13.82 0.27 -39.35
N PRO A 145 -12.58 -0.22 -39.51
CA PRO A 145 -11.41 0.62 -39.29
C PRO A 145 -11.60 1.90 -40.11
N ASP A 146 -11.47 3.05 -39.45
CA ASP A 146 -11.58 4.34 -40.12
C ASP A 146 -10.43 4.42 -41.12
N VAL A 147 -10.72 4.08 -42.38
CA VAL A 147 -9.75 4.17 -43.46
C VAL A 147 -9.61 5.66 -43.72
N ALA A 148 -8.68 6.29 -43.02
CA ALA A 148 -8.28 7.67 -43.28
C ALA A 148 -7.94 7.77 -44.77
N GLN A 149 -8.80 8.44 -45.55
CA GLN A 149 -8.49 8.70 -46.94
C GLN A 149 -7.23 9.57 -46.99
N PRO A 150 -6.25 9.27 -47.85
CA PRO A 150 -5.03 10.07 -47.95
C PRO A 150 -5.40 11.53 -48.28
N GLY A 151 -5.22 12.43 -47.30
CA GLY A 151 -5.48 13.87 -47.47
C GLY A 151 -6.31 14.55 -46.37
N GLN A 152 -6.98 13.82 -45.47
CA GLN A 152 -7.68 14.42 -44.33
C GLN A 152 -6.83 14.36 -43.05
N TRP A 153 -5.94 15.33 -42.89
CA TRP A 153 -5.34 15.63 -41.58
C TRP A 153 -6.22 16.65 -40.88
N TRP A 154 -6.57 16.35 -39.62
CA TRP A 154 -7.39 17.20 -38.78
C TRP A 154 -6.68 18.55 -38.52
N CYS A 155 -7.21 19.65 -39.06
CA CYS A 155 -6.83 21.02 -38.69
C CYS A 155 -7.86 21.53 -37.66
N PRO A 156 -7.47 21.84 -36.42
CA PRO A 156 -8.35 22.57 -35.51
C PRO A 156 -8.49 23.99 -36.05
N LYS A 157 -9.66 24.33 -36.60
CA LYS A 157 -10.04 25.72 -36.85
C LYS A 157 -10.66 26.28 -35.57
N ASP A 158 -9.98 27.28 -35.03
CA ASP A 158 -10.45 28.44 -34.27
C ASP A 158 -11.67 28.25 -33.35
N LEU A 159 -11.38 28.20 -32.04
CA LEU A 159 -12.27 28.66 -30.96
C LEU A 159 -11.49 29.61 -30.05
#